data_AF-A0A239SLZ3-F1
#
_entry.id   AF-A0A239SLZ3-F1
#
_cell.length_a   1.000
_cell.length_b   1.000
_cell.length_c   1.000
_cell.angle_alpha   90.00
_cell.angle_beta   90.00
_cell.angle_gamma   90.00
#
_symmetry.space_group_name_H-M   'P 1'
#
loop_
_entity.id
_entity.type
_entity.pdbx_description
1 polymer ?
#
loop_
_entity_poly.entity_id
_entity_poly.type
_entity_poly.pdbx_seq_one_letter_code
_entity_poly.pdbx_strand_id
1 'polypeptide(L)'
;MTQRSRSLLSPLTHVPSRLLSHVRPLAAVTRRARALTLAAATLGVASALFALPAGAQAITDPPPPAPLQTPQQASESAINKLVEAGKFNEALTKIDEHLKQYPRDAQVRFTRGRVLMEMGRNAEAIDAFTALTQDFPELPEPFNNLAALYAQAGEYDKARAALESAIRNNPNFAVAYSNLGDIYAKLAQQAYQKSLKLAPTARVSNREKLLSNMLSPQRATPVSQTPTPQKPSEDAAVKNIGKSGN
;
A
#
# COMPACT_ATOMS: atom_id res chain seq x y z
N MET A 1 -10.32 66.55 -60.19
CA MET A 1 -10.61 65.10 -60.22
C MET A 1 -9.70 64.46 -59.18
N THR A 2 -10.07 63.80 -58.09
CA THR A 2 -11.34 63.30 -57.51
C THR A 2 -10.98 63.00 -56.03
N GLN A 3 -11.39 63.81 -55.06
CA GLN A 3 -12.49 63.62 -54.10
C GLN A 3 -12.59 62.26 -53.34
N ARG A 4 -12.57 62.39 -52.00
CA ARG A 4 -13.18 61.55 -50.93
C ARG A 4 -12.58 60.14 -50.73
N SER A 5 -12.26 59.71 -49.51
CA SER A 5 -13.19 59.61 -48.38
C SER A 5 -12.50 59.75 -47.02
N ARG A 6 -13.17 60.49 -46.13
CA ARG A 6 -12.92 60.62 -44.69
C ARG A 6 -13.51 59.43 -43.92
N SER A 7 -12.87 59.06 -42.80
CA SER A 7 -13.46 58.70 -41.50
C SER A 7 -12.33 58.90 -40.46
N LEU A 8 -12.31 59.88 -39.53
CA LEU A 8 -13.18 60.13 -38.35
C LEU A 8 -13.37 58.85 -37.51
N LEU A 9 -13.15 58.73 -36.21
CA LEU A 9 -12.79 59.61 -35.07
C LEU A 9 -12.47 58.60 -33.92
N SER A 10 -11.30 58.64 -33.27
CA SER A 10 -11.10 59.04 -31.84
C SER A 10 -11.57 58.05 -30.75
N PRO A 11 -11.27 58.27 -29.45
CA PRO A 11 -9.96 58.09 -28.81
C PRO A 11 -10.05 57.07 -27.65
N LEU A 12 -9.03 56.22 -27.43
CA LEU A 12 -8.95 55.48 -26.16
C LEU A 12 -8.31 56.35 -25.08
N THR A 13 -9.19 56.85 -24.23
CA THR A 13 -8.94 57.50 -22.96
C THR A 13 -8.04 56.68 -22.05
N HIS A 14 -7.08 57.40 -21.48
CA HIS A 14 -6.20 57.02 -20.38
C HIS A 14 -7.00 56.50 -19.17
N VAL A 15 -6.59 55.37 -18.59
CA VAL A 15 -6.95 55.01 -17.21
C VAL A 15 -5.67 54.99 -16.37
N PRO A 16 -5.61 55.75 -15.25
CA PRO A 16 -4.39 55.91 -14.48
C PRO A 16 -4.14 54.73 -13.54
N SER A 17 -2.86 54.37 -13.41
CA SER A 17 -2.32 53.55 -12.32
C SER A 17 -2.36 54.34 -11.00
N ARG A 18 -3.17 53.90 -10.03
CA ARG A 18 -3.00 54.19 -8.59
C ARG A 18 -3.58 53.00 -7.81
N LEU A 19 -2.70 52.20 -7.19
CA LEU A 19 -2.28 52.32 -5.79
C LEU A 19 -3.40 51.88 -4.83
N LEU A 20 -3.16 50.77 -4.12
CA LEU A 20 -3.10 50.68 -2.65
C LEU A 20 -3.57 49.31 -2.16
N SER A 21 -2.69 48.68 -1.35
CA SER A 21 -3.00 47.87 -0.16
C SER A 21 -4.05 46.76 -0.32
N HIS A 22 -3.79 45.49 -0.02
CA HIS A 22 -3.50 45.02 1.33
C HIS A 22 -2.77 43.66 1.23
N VAL A 23 -1.48 43.65 1.51
CA VAL A 23 -0.81 42.40 1.92
C VAL A 23 -1.31 42.11 3.32
N ARG A 24 -2.27 41.20 3.46
CA ARG A 24 -2.58 40.59 4.76
C ARG A 24 -1.39 39.70 5.14
N PRO A 25 -0.68 39.94 6.26
CA PRO A 25 0.25 38.95 6.75
C PRO A 25 -0.56 37.71 7.17
N LEU A 26 -0.16 36.53 6.67
CA LEU A 26 -0.61 35.26 7.19
C LEU A 26 -0.26 35.23 8.68
N ALA A 27 -1.28 35.30 9.53
CA ALA A 27 -1.13 35.07 10.95
C ALA A 27 -0.48 33.69 11.14
N ALA A 28 0.73 33.69 11.71
CA ALA A 28 1.36 32.48 12.19
C ALA A 28 0.43 31.82 13.21
N VAL A 29 -0.19 30.70 12.82
CA VAL A 29 -0.92 29.84 13.75
C VAL A 29 0.11 29.20 14.66
N THR A 30 0.40 29.89 15.76
CA THR A 30 1.15 29.37 16.88
C THR A 30 0.28 28.30 17.54
N ARG A 31 0.51 27.03 17.19
CA ARG A 31 0.03 25.92 18.01
C ARG A 31 0.75 26.02 19.35
N ARG A 32 0.06 26.54 20.35
CA ARG A 32 0.46 26.38 21.76
C ARG A 32 0.42 24.89 22.06
N ALA A 33 1.58 24.26 22.14
CA ALA A 33 1.71 22.94 22.76
C ALA A 33 1.28 23.07 24.22
N ARG A 34 0.08 22.60 24.55
CA ARG A 34 -0.27 22.34 25.95
C ARG A 34 0.43 21.04 26.33
N ALA A 35 1.41 21.18 27.20
CA ALA A 35 2.03 20.08 27.92
C ALA A 35 0.91 19.28 28.63
N LEU A 36 0.72 18.03 28.22
CA LEU A 36 0.00 17.06 29.02
C LEU A 36 1.02 16.46 29.99
N THR A 37 0.97 16.90 31.23
CA THR A 37 1.60 16.22 32.37
C THR A 37 0.97 14.85 32.52
N LEU A 38 1.69 13.81 32.09
CA LEU A 38 1.32 12.42 32.37
C LEU A 38 1.67 12.13 33.84
N ALA A 39 0.68 12.23 34.72
CA ALA A 39 0.77 11.68 36.06
C ALA A 39 0.78 10.15 35.94
N ALA A 40 1.95 9.54 35.97
CA ALA A 40 2.12 8.10 36.06
C ALA A 40 1.69 7.66 37.47
N ALA A 41 0.46 7.15 37.58
CA ALA A 41 0.00 6.43 38.76
C ALA A 41 0.82 5.15 38.89
N THR A 42 1.70 5.12 39.88
CA THR A 42 2.45 3.94 40.32
C THR A 42 1.50 2.95 40.97
N LEU A 43 1.03 1.95 40.22
CA LEU A 43 0.47 0.75 40.81
C LEU A 43 1.64 -0.11 41.30
N GLY A 44 1.77 -0.16 42.63
CA GLY A 44 2.80 -0.89 43.34
C GLY A 44 2.79 -2.37 42.97
N VAL A 45 3.93 -2.85 42.48
CA VAL A 45 4.23 -4.28 42.49
C VAL A 45 4.52 -4.63 43.94
N ALA A 46 3.59 -5.34 44.57
CA ALA A 46 3.79 -5.91 45.89
C ALA A 46 4.89 -6.97 45.79
N SER A 47 6.08 -6.62 46.31
CA SER A 47 7.16 -7.57 46.59
C SER A 47 6.69 -8.53 47.68
N ALA A 48 6.11 -9.67 47.29
CA ALA A 48 5.97 -10.80 48.17
C ALA A 48 7.29 -11.58 48.17
N LEU A 49 8.19 -11.22 49.10
CA LEU A 49 9.22 -12.13 49.58
C LEU A 49 8.48 -13.31 50.23
N PHE A 50 8.49 -14.48 49.58
CA PHE A 50 8.10 -15.72 50.23
C PHE A 50 9.28 -16.69 50.18
N ALA A 51 9.79 -16.99 51.37
CA ALA A 51 10.80 -18.01 51.60
C ALA A 51 10.24 -19.39 51.21
N LEU A 52 10.99 -20.16 50.43
CA LEU A 52 10.68 -21.54 50.11
C LEU A 52 11.03 -22.44 51.30
N PRO A 53 10.13 -23.29 51.81
CA PRO A 53 10.54 -24.56 52.36
C PRO A 53 10.65 -25.57 51.20
N ALA A 54 11.78 -26.27 51.17
CA ALA A 54 11.98 -27.45 50.34
C ALA A 54 10.94 -28.52 50.72
N GLY A 55 10.24 -29.06 49.72
CA GLY A 55 9.35 -30.21 49.88
C GLY A 55 7.86 -29.91 49.79
N ALA A 56 7.38 -29.51 48.61
CA ALA A 56 5.99 -29.70 48.25
C ALA A 56 5.96 -30.19 46.80
N GLN A 57 5.44 -31.40 46.58
CA GLN A 57 5.15 -31.87 45.23
C GLN A 57 4.21 -30.87 44.59
N ALA A 58 4.65 -30.24 43.50
CA ALA A 58 3.80 -29.37 42.70
C ALA A 58 2.66 -30.24 42.15
N ILE A 59 1.51 -30.18 42.82
CA ILE A 59 0.23 -30.42 42.15
C ILE A 59 0.21 -29.34 41.07
N THR A 60 0.56 -29.72 39.85
CA THR A 60 0.41 -28.86 38.70
C THR A 60 -1.08 -28.67 38.53
N ASP A 61 -1.64 -27.62 39.14
CA ASP A 61 -2.97 -27.18 38.81
C ASP A 61 -3.03 -27.09 37.27
N PRO A 62 -4.07 -27.65 36.63
CA PRO A 62 -4.24 -27.47 35.19
C PRO A 62 -4.18 -25.97 34.89
N PRO A 63 -3.50 -25.56 33.80
CA PRO A 63 -3.41 -24.16 33.44
C PRO A 63 -4.82 -23.56 33.44
N PRO A 64 -5.02 -22.33 33.98
CA PRO A 64 -6.34 -21.73 34.04
C PRO A 64 -6.97 -21.79 32.65
N PRO A 65 -8.25 -22.19 32.52
CA PRO A 65 -8.90 -22.30 31.23
C PRO A 65 -8.75 -20.97 30.49
N ALA A 66 -8.37 -21.04 29.21
CA ALA A 66 -8.21 -19.85 28.39
C ALA A 66 -9.42 -18.93 28.58
N PRO A 67 -9.22 -17.61 28.77
CA PRO A 67 -10.33 -16.70 29.00
C PRO A 67 -11.38 -16.89 27.90
N LEU A 68 -12.62 -17.15 28.32
CA LEU A 68 -13.74 -17.39 27.41
C LEU A 68 -13.80 -16.22 26.42
N GLN A 69 -13.65 -16.52 25.12
CA GLN A 69 -13.77 -15.51 24.08
C GLN A 69 -15.15 -14.86 24.16
N THR A 70 -15.21 -13.53 24.06
CA THR A 70 -16.50 -12.85 23.89
C THR A 70 -17.16 -13.30 22.57
N PRO A 71 -18.50 -13.22 22.44
CA PRO A 71 -19.17 -13.55 21.18
C PRO A 71 -18.59 -12.80 19.97
N GLN A 72 -18.20 -11.54 20.16
CA GLN A 72 -17.53 -10.73 19.13
C GLN A 72 -16.19 -11.37 18.72
N GLN A 73 -15.29 -11.62 19.68
CA GLN A 73 -13.97 -12.23 19.42
C GLN A 73 -14.07 -13.64 18.81
N ALA A 74 -15.04 -14.44 19.25
CA ALA A 74 -15.27 -15.77 18.70
C ALA A 74 -15.69 -15.69 17.22
N SER A 75 -16.56 -14.74 16.87
CA SER A 75 -16.99 -14.51 15.49
C SER A 75 -15.87 -13.96 14.61
N GLU A 76 -15.04 -13.04 15.11
CA GLU A 76 -13.83 -12.56 14.41
C GLU A 76 -12.85 -13.71 14.14
N SER A 77 -12.59 -14.55 15.14
CA SER A 77 -11.70 -15.71 15.00
C SER A 77 -12.22 -16.68 13.95
N ALA A 78 -13.55 -16.93 13.92
CA ALA A 78 -14.17 -17.77 12.90
C ALA A 78 -14.03 -17.18 11.49
N ILE A 79 -14.23 -15.87 11.33
CA ILE A 79 -14.01 -15.16 10.07
C ILE A 79 -12.56 -15.33 9.61
N ASN A 80 -11.59 -15.04 10.49
CA ASN A 80 -10.17 -15.11 10.16
C ASN A 80 -9.76 -16.52 9.70
N LYS A 81 -10.25 -17.58 10.38
CA LYS A 81 -10.01 -18.97 9.96
C LYS A 81 -10.57 -19.27 8.57
N LEU A 82 -11.75 -18.76 8.21
CA LEU A 82 -12.32 -18.95 6.88
C LEU A 82 -11.51 -18.21 5.82
N VAL A 83 -11.02 -17.01 6.11
CA VAL A 83 -10.16 -16.23 5.22
C VAL A 83 -8.82 -16.93 5.00
N GLU A 84 -8.18 -17.42 6.07
CA GLU A 84 -6.93 -18.20 5.98
C GLU A 84 -7.11 -19.50 5.20
N ALA A 85 -8.28 -20.14 5.30
CA ALA A 85 -8.63 -21.33 4.53
C ALA A 85 -9.02 -21.03 3.06
N GLY A 86 -9.01 -19.76 2.62
CA GLY A 86 -9.43 -19.36 1.27
C GLY A 86 -10.93 -19.53 1.00
N LYS A 87 -11.74 -19.78 2.04
CA LYS A 87 -13.19 -19.99 1.94
C LYS A 87 -13.94 -18.66 1.89
N PHE A 88 -13.64 -17.86 0.87
CA PHE A 88 -14.05 -16.46 0.80
C PHE A 88 -15.57 -16.25 0.79
N ASN A 89 -16.34 -17.13 0.14
CA ASN A 89 -17.80 -17.05 0.16
C ASN A 89 -18.37 -17.31 1.57
N GLU A 90 -17.86 -18.33 2.27
CA GLU A 90 -18.26 -18.62 3.66
C GLU A 90 -17.85 -17.47 4.59
N ALA A 91 -16.65 -16.91 4.38
CA ALA A 91 -16.16 -15.76 5.14
C ALA A 91 -17.06 -14.53 4.98
N LEU A 92 -17.50 -14.20 3.76
CA LEU A 92 -18.42 -13.07 3.53
C LEU A 92 -19.75 -13.25 4.26
N THR A 93 -20.33 -14.45 4.25
CA THR A 93 -21.55 -14.74 5.02
C THR A 93 -21.35 -14.47 6.51
N LYS A 94 -20.23 -14.93 7.09
CA LYS A 94 -19.90 -14.69 8.50
C LYS A 94 -19.58 -13.24 8.82
N ILE A 95 -18.94 -12.53 7.90
CA ILE A 95 -18.69 -11.10 7.99
C ILE A 95 -20.03 -10.34 8.02
N ASP A 96 -20.96 -10.65 7.12
CA ASP A 96 -22.25 -9.97 7.07
C ASP A 96 -23.11 -10.28 8.31
N GLU A 97 -23.06 -11.49 8.85
CA GLU A 97 -23.66 -11.84 10.15
C GLU A 97 -23.05 -11.03 11.30
N HIS A 98 -21.72 -10.94 11.36
CA HIS A 98 -21.01 -10.18 12.38
C HIS A 98 -21.34 -8.68 12.32
N LEU A 99 -21.28 -8.09 11.13
CA LEU A 99 -21.50 -6.65 10.95
C LEU A 99 -22.96 -6.22 11.17
N LYS A 100 -23.92 -7.15 11.18
CA LYS A 100 -25.29 -6.86 11.67
C LYS A 100 -25.31 -6.56 13.17
N GLN A 101 -24.46 -7.23 13.95
CA GLN A 101 -24.37 -7.05 15.40
C GLN A 101 -23.37 -5.93 15.77
N TYR A 102 -22.26 -5.86 15.04
CA TYR A 102 -21.15 -4.93 15.30
C TYR A 102 -20.85 -4.08 14.05
N PRO A 103 -21.76 -3.18 13.63
CA PRO A 103 -21.65 -2.46 12.35
C PRO A 103 -20.45 -1.49 12.26
N ARG A 104 -19.83 -1.19 13.40
CA ARG A 104 -18.68 -0.27 13.51
C ARG A 104 -17.37 -1.03 13.76
N ASP A 105 -17.34 -2.35 13.64
CA ASP A 105 -16.10 -3.13 13.74
C ASP A 105 -15.21 -2.85 12.52
N ALA A 106 -14.22 -1.98 12.71
CA ALA A 106 -13.29 -1.56 11.65
C ALA A 106 -12.45 -2.73 11.12
N GLN A 107 -12.06 -3.66 12.00
CA GLN A 107 -11.23 -4.81 11.63
C GLN A 107 -12.00 -5.77 10.72
N VAL A 108 -13.24 -6.09 11.06
CA VAL A 108 -14.07 -6.97 10.22
C VAL A 108 -14.47 -6.29 8.92
N ARG A 109 -14.75 -4.98 8.92
CA ARG A 109 -14.97 -4.20 7.69
C ARG A 109 -13.74 -4.18 6.78
N PHE A 110 -12.54 -4.05 7.35
CA PHE A 110 -11.29 -4.15 6.61
C PHE A 110 -11.10 -5.54 5.99
N THR A 111 -11.37 -6.60 6.77
CA THR A 111 -11.36 -7.98 6.29
C THR A 111 -12.36 -8.20 5.15
N ARG A 112 -13.56 -7.61 5.21
CA ARG A 112 -14.54 -7.65 4.10
C ARG A 112 -13.95 -7.11 2.81
N GLY A 113 -13.31 -5.94 2.86
CA GLY A 113 -12.65 -5.34 1.71
C GLY A 113 -11.56 -6.24 1.13
N ARG A 114 -10.72 -6.83 1.98
CA ARG A 114 -9.66 -7.78 1.55
C ARG A 114 -10.24 -9.02 0.89
N VAL A 115 -11.27 -9.63 1.49
CA VAL A 115 -11.92 -10.82 0.92
C VAL A 115 -12.52 -10.51 -0.45
N LEU A 116 -13.13 -9.34 -0.62
CA LEU A 116 -13.64 -8.91 -1.92
C LEU A 116 -12.51 -8.74 -2.96
N MET A 117 -11.34 -8.24 -2.57
CA MET A 117 -10.15 -8.19 -3.45
C MET A 117 -9.69 -9.58 -3.87
N GLU A 118 -9.58 -10.52 -2.93
CA GLU A 118 -9.15 -11.91 -3.23
C GLU A 118 -10.12 -12.63 -4.17
N MET A 119 -11.40 -12.26 -4.12
CA MET A 119 -12.43 -12.75 -5.04
C MET A 119 -12.46 -12.02 -6.40
N GLY A 120 -11.61 -11.01 -6.61
CA GLY A 120 -11.61 -10.17 -7.81
C GLY A 120 -12.83 -9.23 -7.91
N ARG A 121 -13.61 -9.08 -6.83
CA ARG A 121 -14.79 -8.20 -6.74
C ARG A 121 -14.36 -6.76 -6.46
N ASN A 122 -13.51 -6.23 -7.34
CA ASN A 122 -12.77 -4.99 -7.11
C ASN A 122 -13.65 -3.76 -6.88
N ALA A 123 -14.78 -3.63 -7.59
CA ALA A 123 -15.69 -2.50 -7.41
C ALA A 123 -16.27 -2.48 -5.98
N GLU A 124 -16.72 -3.62 -5.48
CA GLU A 124 -17.27 -3.74 -4.13
C GLU A 124 -16.18 -3.56 -3.06
N ALA A 125 -14.95 -3.98 -3.34
CA ALA A 125 -13.81 -3.71 -2.46
C ALA A 125 -13.51 -2.21 -2.37
N ILE A 126 -13.55 -1.48 -3.50
CA ILE A 126 -13.39 -0.02 -3.52
C ILE A 126 -14.48 0.64 -2.67
N ASP A 127 -15.74 0.24 -2.81
CA ASP A 127 -16.84 0.79 -2.00
C ASP A 127 -16.63 0.51 -0.51
N ALA A 128 -16.27 -0.72 -0.15
CA ALA A 128 -16.04 -1.13 1.23
C ALA A 128 -14.89 -0.34 1.89
N PHE A 129 -13.74 -0.23 1.22
CA PHE A 129 -12.63 0.54 1.75
C PHE A 129 -12.89 2.05 1.73
N THR A 130 -13.60 2.58 0.73
CA THR A 130 -13.98 4.00 0.69
C THR A 130 -14.84 4.36 1.90
N ALA A 131 -15.89 3.58 2.16
CA ALA A 131 -16.72 3.77 3.35
C ALA A 131 -15.89 3.64 4.65
N LEU A 132 -14.93 2.70 4.70
CA LEU A 132 -14.06 2.53 5.86
C LEU A 132 -13.14 3.75 6.07
N THR A 133 -12.55 4.31 5.01
CA THR A 133 -11.71 5.52 5.11
C THR A 133 -12.49 6.78 5.49
N GLN A 134 -13.79 6.82 5.24
CA GLN A 134 -14.65 7.92 5.65
C GLN A 134 -15.01 7.84 7.13
N ASP A 135 -15.31 6.62 7.63
CA ASP A 135 -15.67 6.40 9.03
C ASP A 135 -14.45 6.37 9.96
N PHE A 136 -13.30 5.89 9.48
CA PHE A 136 -12.04 5.73 10.23
C PHE A 136 -10.86 6.32 9.46
N PRO A 137 -10.82 7.66 9.29
CA PRO A 137 -9.81 8.33 8.48
C PRO A 137 -8.39 8.22 9.05
N GLU A 138 -8.22 7.80 10.30
CA GLU A 138 -6.94 7.60 10.96
C GLU A 138 -6.24 6.28 10.58
N LEU A 139 -6.98 5.31 10.04
CA LEU A 139 -6.42 4.00 9.66
C LEU A 139 -5.69 4.10 8.32
N PRO A 140 -4.38 3.82 8.27
CA PRO A 140 -3.62 3.94 7.02
C PRO A 140 -3.81 2.76 6.05
N GLU A 141 -4.11 1.56 6.54
CA GLU A 141 -4.20 0.33 5.73
C GLU A 141 -5.34 0.35 4.70
N PRO A 142 -6.56 0.84 5.00
CA PRO A 142 -7.63 0.95 4.01
C PRO A 142 -7.25 1.84 2.82
N PHE A 143 -6.55 2.95 3.05
CA PHE A 143 -6.05 3.81 1.99
C PHE A 143 -5.03 3.10 1.10
N ASN A 144 -4.14 2.30 1.69
CA ASN A 144 -3.18 1.50 0.92
C ASN A 144 -3.87 0.48 0.00
N ASN A 145 -4.91 -0.19 0.48
CA ASN A 145 -5.67 -1.14 -0.36
C ASN A 145 -6.49 -0.44 -1.45
N LEU A 146 -7.09 0.73 -1.16
CA LEU A 146 -7.71 1.57 -2.19
C LEU A 146 -6.72 1.94 -3.27
N ALA A 147 -5.49 2.30 -2.90
CA ALA A 147 -4.47 2.66 -3.86
C ALA A 147 -4.10 1.48 -4.77
N ALA A 148 -3.97 0.27 -4.23
CA ALA A 148 -3.72 -0.92 -5.03
C ALA A 148 -4.86 -1.19 -6.04
N LEU A 149 -6.11 -1.05 -5.61
CA LEU A 149 -7.29 -1.19 -6.47
C LEU A 149 -7.33 -0.13 -7.57
N TYR A 150 -7.09 1.14 -7.24
CA TYR A 150 -7.01 2.22 -8.22
C TYR A 150 -5.85 2.01 -9.20
N ALA A 151 -4.70 1.54 -8.73
CA ALA A 151 -3.55 1.25 -9.59
C ALA A 151 -3.84 0.11 -10.56
N GLN A 152 -4.54 -0.95 -10.11
CA GLN A 152 -4.99 -2.05 -10.97
C GLN A 152 -5.97 -1.56 -12.05
N ALA A 153 -6.80 -0.57 -11.74
CA ALA A 153 -7.70 0.09 -12.70
C ALA A 153 -6.98 1.11 -13.61
N GLY A 154 -5.68 1.36 -13.42
CA GLY A 154 -4.91 2.39 -14.15
C GLY A 154 -5.19 3.83 -13.69
N GLU A 155 -5.92 4.01 -12.59
CA GLU A 155 -6.29 5.30 -12.00
C GLU A 155 -5.18 5.83 -11.07
N TYR A 156 -3.98 6.01 -11.61
CA TYR A 156 -2.78 6.28 -10.81
C TYR A 156 -2.83 7.57 -9.99
N ASP A 157 -3.54 8.62 -10.43
CA ASP A 157 -3.71 9.84 -9.63
C ASP A 157 -4.56 9.59 -8.36
N LYS A 158 -5.60 8.74 -8.44
CA LYS A 158 -6.38 8.36 -7.26
C LYS A 158 -5.55 7.47 -6.33
N ALA A 159 -4.77 6.56 -6.89
CA ALA A 159 -3.84 5.73 -6.13
C ALA A 159 -2.82 6.59 -5.36
N ARG A 160 -2.23 7.61 -6.01
CA ARG A 160 -1.34 8.58 -5.36
C ARG A 160 -2.03 9.26 -4.18
N ALA A 161 -3.22 9.83 -4.39
CA ALA A 161 -3.94 10.56 -3.35
C ALA A 161 -4.29 9.68 -2.13
N ALA A 162 -4.65 8.41 -2.37
CA ALA A 162 -4.89 7.45 -1.31
C ALA A 162 -3.60 7.16 -0.51
N LEU A 163 -2.46 6.89 -1.17
CA LEU A 163 -1.19 6.63 -0.47
C LEU A 163 -0.67 7.83 0.30
N GLU A 164 -0.81 9.05 -0.25
CA GLU A 164 -0.51 10.28 0.47
C GLU A 164 -1.38 10.42 1.73
N SER A 165 -2.64 9.96 1.68
CA SER A 165 -3.52 9.94 2.85
C SER A 165 -3.04 8.91 3.88
N ALA A 166 -2.65 7.72 3.46
CA ALA A 166 -2.05 6.70 4.33
C ALA A 166 -0.81 7.24 5.07
N ILE A 167 0.08 7.91 4.33
CA ILE A 167 1.32 8.50 4.86
C ILE A 167 1.03 9.67 5.81
N ARG A 168 0.05 10.52 5.52
CA ARG A 168 -0.34 11.60 6.43
C ARG A 168 -0.81 11.07 7.79
N ASN A 169 -1.53 9.96 7.80
CA ASN A 169 -2.03 9.34 9.03
C ASN A 169 -0.95 8.54 9.78
N ASN A 170 -0.07 7.85 9.04
CA ASN A 170 1.08 7.16 9.60
C ASN A 170 2.35 7.47 8.78
N PRO A 171 3.14 8.48 9.20
CA PRO A 171 4.38 8.85 8.51
C PRO A 171 5.46 7.77 8.47
N ASN A 172 5.33 6.70 9.27
CA ASN A 172 6.26 5.58 9.30
C ASN A 172 5.75 4.36 8.50
N PHE A 173 4.66 4.49 7.75
CA PHE A 173 4.08 3.39 7.00
C PHE A 173 4.89 3.07 5.72
N ALA A 174 5.98 2.33 5.89
CA ALA A 174 6.96 2.05 4.84
C ALA A 174 6.35 1.48 3.55
N VAL A 175 5.36 0.59 3.67
CA VAL A 175 4.66 -0.01 2.53
C VAL A 175 4.00 1.05 1.65
N ALA A 176 3.41 2.09 2.25
CA ALA A 176 2.77 3.17 1.48
C ALA A 176 3.79 3.99 0.68
N TYR A 177 5.01 4.20 1.20
CA TYR A 177 6.08 4.87 0.44
C TYR A 177 6.57 4.03 -0.74
N SER A 178 6.76 2.72 -0.54
CA SER A 178 7.14 1.81 -1.63
C SER A 178 6.09 1.83 -2.74
N ASN A 179 4.82 1.65 -2.37
CA ASN A 179 3.72 1.70 -3.32
C ASN A 179 3.64 3.07 -4.01
N LEU A 180 3.89 4.18 -3.30
CA LEU A 180 3.85 5.52 -3.87
C LEU A 180 4.98 5.71 -4.90
N GLY A 181 6.16 5.12 -4.67
CA GLY A 181 7.25 5.06 -5.64
C GLY A 181 6.83 4.36 -6.94
N ASP A 182 6.15 3.21 -6.83
CA ASP A 182 5.63 2.48 -7.99
C ASP A 182 4.59 3.29 -8.75
N ILE A 183 3.69 4.00 -8.03
CA ILE A 183 2.72 4.91 -8.63
C ILE A 183 3.42 6.06 -9.36
N TYR A 184 4.46 6.67 -8.80
CA TYR A 184 5.21 7.72 -9.48
C TYR A 184 5.91 7.21 -10.74
N ALA A 185 6.45 6.00 -10.71
CA ALA A 185 7.03 5.37 -11.88
C ALA A 185 5.99 5.17 -13.00
N LYS A 186 4.76 4.74 -12.65
CA LYS A 186 3.66 4.62 -13.64
C LYS A 186 3.20 5.97 -14.20
N LEU A 187 3.06 6.99 -13.36
CA LEU A 187 2.72 8.34 -13.81
C LEU A 187 3.80 8.93 -14.73
N ALA A 188 5.08 8.73 -14.41
CA ALA A 188 6.19 9.14 -15.27
C ALA A 188 6.15 8.42 -16.63
N GLN A 189 5.82 7.12 -16.66
CA GLN A 189 5.66 6.37 -17.90
C GLN A 189 4.54 6.97 -18.77
N GLN A 190 3.36 7.23 -18.19
CA GLN A 190 2.25 7.86 -18.93
C GLN A 190 2.63 9.23 -19.50
N ALA A 191 3.34 10.05 -18.71
CA ALA A 191 3.80 11.36 -19.16
C ALA A 191 4.78 11.26 -20.33
N TYR A 192 5.75 10.34 -20.28
CA TYR A 192 6.67 10.09 -21.39
C TYR A 192 5.95 9.60 -22.64
N GLN A 193 5.04 8.64 -22.50
CA GLN A 193 4.25 8.13 -23.63
C GLN A 193 3.41 9.24 -24.28
N LYS A 194 2.79 10.11 -23.48
CA LYS A 194 2.07 11.29 -23.98
C LYS A 194 3.01 12.25 -24.73
N SER A 195 4.18 12.53 -24.15
CA SER A 195 5.18 13.37 -24.82
C SER A 195 5.62 12.79 -26.16
N LEU A 196 5.87 11.47 -26.25
CA LEU A 196 6.29 10.82 -27.49
C LEU A 196 5.21 10.85 -28.57
N LYS A 197 3.92 10.77 -28.20
CA LYS A 197 2.82 10.94 -29.15
C LYS A 197 2.74 12.34 -29.74
N LEU A 198 3.18 13.36 -29.00
CA LEU A 198 3.13 14.76 -29.43
C LEU A 198 4.41 15.18 -30.17
N ALA A 199 5.57 14.83 -29.64
CA ALA A 199 6.88 15.17 -30.18
C ALA A 199 7.91 14.09 -29.77
N PRO A 200 8.16 13.09 -30.63
CA PRO A 200 9.16 12.07 -30.37
C PRO A 200 10.56 12.71 -30.26
N THR A 201 11.28 12.42 -29.18
CA THR A 201 12.69 12.82 -29.03
C THR A 201 13.50 11.64 -28.49
N ALA A 202 14.75 11.50 -28.95
CA ALA A 202 15.63 10.42 -28.49
C ALA A 202 15.79 10.41 -26.96
N ARG A 203 15.87 11.59 -26.34
CA ARG A 203 15.97 11.74 -24.88
C ARG A 203 14.76 11.13 -24.17
N VAL A 204 13.55 11.44 -24.62
CA VAL A 204 12.32 10.91 -24.00
C VAL A 204 12.17 9.42 -24.31
N SER A 205 12.44 8.99 -25.54
CA SER A 205 12.36 7.58 -25.93
C SER A 205 13.29 6.70 -25.09
N ASN A 206 14.52 7.14 -24.85
CA ASN A 206 15.49 6.40 -24.04
C ASN A 206 15.05 6.28 -22.58
N ARG A 207 14.45 7.34 -22.02
CA ARG A 207 13.95 7.33 -20.62
C ARG A 207 12.70 6.48 -20.46
N GLU A 208 11.77 6.56 -21.40
CA GLU A 208 10.58 5.70 -21.42
C GLU A 208 10.99 4.23 -21.48
N LYS A 209 11.94 3.89 -22.36
CA LYS A 209 12.47 2.52 -22.48
C LYS A 209 13.12 2.03 -21.18
N LEU A 210 13.96 2.84 -20.54
CA LEU A 210 14.57 2.48 -19.26
C LEU A 210 13.52 2.22 -18.18
N LEU A 211 12.54 3.13 -18.07
CA LEU A 211 11.46 3.02 -17.10
C LEU A 211 10.57 1.80 -17.37
N SER A 212 10.22 1.56 -18.63
CA SER A 212 9.46 0.39 -19.05
C SER A 212 10.19 -0.91 -18.68
N ASN A 213 11.51 -0.97 -18.85
CA ASN A 213 12.30 -2.15 -18.47
C ASN A 213 12.30 -2.37 -16.95
N MET A 214 12.35 -1.31 -16.14
CA MET A 214 12.25 -1.42 -14.67
C MET A 214 10.87 -1.87 -14.20
N LEU A 215 9.81 -1.41 -14.88
CA LEU A 215 8.42 -1.73 -14.56
C LEU A 215 7.94 -3.07 -15.15
N SER A 216 8.72 -3.67 -16.04
CA SER A 216 8.43 -5.00 -16.57
C SER A 216 8.71 -6.02 -15.47
N PRO A 217 7.83 -7.01 -15.26
CA PRO A 217 8.17 -8.13 -14.39
C PRO A 217 9.50 -8.70 -14.88
N GLN A 218 10.53 -8.71 -14.02
CA GLN A 218 11.76 -9.42 -14.35
C GLN A 218 11.31 -10.83 -14.72
N ARG A 219 11.49 -11.24 -15.99
CA ARG A 219 11.38 -12.66 -16.32
C ARG A 219 12.30 -13.33 -15.31
N ALA A 220 11.75 -14.21 -14.47
CA ALA A 220 12.57 -15.15 -13.73
C ALA A 220 13.46 -15.79 -14.78
N THR A 221 14.73 -15.41 -14.82
CA THR A 221 15.72 -16.18 -15.55
C THR A 221 15.59 -17.58 -14.96
N PRO A 222 15.30 -18.62 -15.75
CA PRO A 222 15.39 -19.96 -15.24
C PRO A 222 16.77 -20.04 -14.61
N VAL A 223 16.85 -20.40 -13.33
CA VAL A 223 18.11 -20.78 -12.71
C VAL A 223 18.66 -21.85 -13.64
N SER A 224 19.72 -21.50 -14.38
CA SER A 224 20.45 -22.44 -15.22
C SER A 224 20.69 -23.66 -14.36
N GLN A 225 20.11 -24.78 -14.80
CA GLN A 225 20.28 -26.07 -14.16
C GLN A 225 21.77 -26.24 -13.88
N THR A 226 22.12 -26.36 -12.60
CA THR A 226 23.42 -26.89 -12.20
C THR A 226 23.64 -28.17 -13.01
N PRO A 227 24.75 -28.31 -13.75
CA PRO A 227 24.98 -29.50 -14.54
C PRO A 227 25.05 -30.68 -13.56
N THR A 228 24.10 -31.61 -13.70
CA THR A 228 24.16 -32.93 -13.05
C THR A 228 25.53 -33.54 -13.36
N PRO A 229 26.25 -34.09 -12.37
CA PRO A 229 27.51 -34.79 -12.63
C PRO A 229 27.23 -35.97 -13.55
N GLN A 230 27.76 -35.88 -14.77
CA GLN A 230 27.69 -36.96 -15.74
C GLN A 230 28.55 -38.11 -15.21
N LYS A 231 27.95 -39.28 -14.94
CA LYS A 231 28.70 -40.50 -14.66
C LYS A 231 29.70 -40.74 -15.81
N PRO A 232 30.95 -41.14 -15.53
CA PRO A 232 31.88 -41.54 -16.59
C PRO A 232 31.28 -42.71 -17.37
N SER A 233 31.14 -42.55 -18.69
CA SER A 233 30.78 -43.64 -19.59
C SER A 233 31.92 -44.66 -19.64
N GLU A 234 31.58 -45.91 -19.36
CA GLU A 234 32.48 -47.06 -19.17
C GLU A 234 32.98 -47.67 -20.50
N ASP A 235 33.09 -46.87 -21.57
CA ASP A 235 33.21 -47.38 -22.96
C ASP A 235 34.51 -46.96 -23.67
N ALA A 236 35.60 -46.79 -22.92
CA ALA A 236 36.94 -46.53 -23.46
C ALA A 236 37.97 -47.61 -23.10
N ALA A 237 37.52 -48.83 -22.81
CA ALA A 237 38.36 -50.00 -22.87
C ALA A 237 38.10 -50.72 -24.20
N VAL A 238 39.16 -51.20 -24.84
CA VAL A 238 39.16 -51.97 -26.10
C VAL A 238 39.28 -51.15 -27.40
N LYS A 239 40.44 -50.52 -27.63
CA LYS A 239 41.23 -50.65 -28.88
C LYS A 239 42.41 -49.67 -28.89
N ASN A 240 43.60 -50.14 -28.52
CA ASN A 240 44.73 -50.15 -29.46
C ASN A 240 45.89 -50.96 -28.87
N ILE A 241 45.83 -52.27 -29.12
CA ILE A 241 46.98 -53.14 -29.08
C ILE A 241 47.71 -52.94 -30.42
N GLY A 242 48.99 -52.60 -30.37
CA GLY A 242 49.92 -52.81 -31.47
C GLY A 242 50.38 -51.53 -32.20
N LYS A 243 51.58 -51.07 -31.86
CA LYS A 243 52.71 -51.13 -32.80
C LYS A 243 54.03 -50.98 -32.05
N SER A 244 54.81 -52.05 -32.17
CA SER A 244 56.20 -52.23 -31.76
C SER A 244 57.10 -51.98 -32.98
N GLY A 245 58.34 -51.52 -32.76
CA GLY A 245 59.45 -51.46 -33.71
C GLY A 245 59.35 -50.29 -34.71
N ASN A 246 60.42 -49.52 -34.99
CA ASN A 246 61.85 -49.81 -34.98
C ASN A 246 62.62 -48.49 -34.82
#